data_AF-A0A9C8WQU2-F1
#
_entry.id   AF-A0A9C8WQU2-F1
#
_cell.length_a   1.000
_cell.length_b   1.000
_cell.length_c   1.000
_cell.angle_alpha   90.00
_cell.angle_beta   90.00
_cell.angle_gamma   90.00
#
_symmetry.space_group_name_H-M   'P 1'
#
loop_
_entity.id
_entity.type
_entity.pdbx_description
1 polymer ?
#
loop_
_entity_poly.entity_id
_entity_poly.type
_entity_poly.pdbx_seq_one_letter_code
_entity_poly.pdbx_strand_id
1 'polypeptide(L)'
;MATLRELLEQSVAQHRKLQAYITAIEKRLPLLDFESTSRATTELNFLFQEIQATDQQLLAGLGPMDTDNYIDLIEQRVKLGKSLVDQYEKITPKLQTRLVGYKAELLKIRHGLQTMGGYSAQSSRAGGIINTSN
;
A
#
# COMPACT_ATOMS: atom_id res chain seq x y z
N MET A 1 13.66 19.86 26.42
CA MET A 1 14.30 19.26 25.23
C MET A 1 14.45 17.78 25.51
N ALA A 2 14.07 16.91 24.57
CA ALA A 2 14.26 15.47 24.73
C ALA A 2 15.75 15.13 24.68
N THR A 3 16.19 14.16 25.47
CA THR A 3 17.57 13.64 25.46
C THR A 3 17.81 12.74 24.25
N LEU A 4 19.08 12.54 23.87
CA LEU A 4 19.44 11.62 22.78
C LEU A 4 18.91 10.21 23.01
N ARG A 5 18.94 9.73 24.26
CA ARG A 5 18.41 8.42 24.64
C ARG A 5 16.90 8.35 24.40
N GLU A 6 16.15 9.35 24.85
CA GLU A 6 14.69 9.42 24.64
C GLU A 6 14.34 9.42 23.15
N LEU A 7 15.09 10.15 22.33
CA LEU A 7 14.90 10.17 20.88
C LEU A 7 15.21 8.81 20.23
N LEU A 8 16.25 8.10 20.68
CA LEU A 8 16.58 6.77 20.18
C LEU A 8 15.54 5.73 20.60
N GLU A 9 15.08 5.75 21.85
CA GLU A 9 14.02 4.88 22.36
C GLU A 9 12.69 5.14 21.61
N GLN A 10 12.35 6.42 21.39
CA GLN A 10 11.20 6.82 20.58
C GLN A 10 11.33 6.31 19.14
N SER A 11 12.49 6.47 18.51
CA SER A 11 12.73 6.00 17.14
C SER A 11 12.58 4.48 17.04
N VAL A 12 13.13 3.71 17.99
CA VAL A 12 12.95 2.25 18.06
C VAL A 12 11.47 1.89 18.21
N ALA A 13 10.73 2.56 19.09
CA ALA A 13 9.30 2.32 19.29
C ALA A 13 8.48 2.61 18.02
N GLN A 14 8.76 3.71 17.33
CA GLN A 14 8.09 4.07 16.07
C GLN A 14 8.39 3.05 14.97
N HIS A 15 9.64 2.61 14.83
CA HIS A 15 10.01 1.57 13.85
C HIS A 15 9.32 0.23 14.15
N ARG A 16 9.20 -0.17 15.43
CA ARG A 16 8.42 -1.35 15.83
C ARG A 16 6.94 -1.21 15.50
N LYS A 17 6.35 -0.03 15.77
CA LYS A 17 4.95 0.28 15.44
C LYS A 17 4.71 0.18 13.94
N LEU A 18 5.59 0.77 13.13
CA LEU A 18 5.55 0.67 11.66
C LEU A 18 5.62 -0.79 11.20
N GLN A 19 6.56 -1.58 11.73
CA GLN A 19 6.72 -2.99 11.38
C GLN A 19 5.47 -3.80 11.72
N ALA A 20 4.90 -3.62 12.91
CA ALA A 20 3.67 -4.28 13.33
C ALA A 20 2.50 -3.91 12.41
N TYR A 21 2.39 -2.63 12.04
CA TYR A 21 1.34 -2.11 11.17
C TYR A 21 1.44 -2.68 9.74
N ILE A 22 2.63 -2.67 9.15
CA ILE A 22 2.90 -3.27 7.83
C ILE A 22 2.58 -4.78 7.84
N THR A 23 2.99 -5.49 8.89
CA THR A 23 2.69 -6.92 9.06
C THR A 23 1.18 -7.17 9.13
N ALA A 24 0.43 -6.29 9.80
CA ALA A 24 -1.02 -6.39 9.87
C ALA A 24 -1.70 -6.12 8.52
N ILE A 25 -1.22 -5.12 7.76
CA ILE A 25 -1.67 -4.83 6.40
C ILE A 25 -1.41 -6.04 5.49
N GLU A 26 -0.21 -6.60 5.53
CA GLU A 26 0.15 -7.76 4.71
C GLU A 26 -0.81 -8.94 4.90
N LYS A 27 -1.15 -9.25 6.16
CA LYS A 27 -2.09 -10.35 6.49
C LYS A 27 -3.50 -10.06 5.99
N ARG A 28 -3.94 -8.81 6.04
CA ARG A 28 -5.28 -8.40 5.60
C ARG A 28 -5.34 -8.07 4.12
N LEU A 29 -4.19 -7.99 3.45
CA LEU A 29 -4.08 -7.55 2.06
C LEU A 29 -5.08 -8.26 1.15
N PRO A 30 -5.31 -9.59 1.21
CA PRO A 30 -6.30 -10.25 0.35
C PRO A 30 -7.75 -9.77 0.54
N LEU A 31 -8.07 -9.23 1.72
CA LEU A 31 -9.42 -8.86 2.16
C LEU A 31 -9.64 -7.33 2.17
N LEU A 32 -8.60 -6.53 2.02
CA LEU A 32 -8.72 -5.07 2.04
C LEU A 32 -9.50 -4.59 0.81
N ASP A 33 -10.62 -3.92 1.07
CA ASP A 33 -11.36 -3.12 0.11
C ASP A 33 -10.67 -1.77 -0.15
N PHE A 34 -11.24 -0.96 -1.05
CA PHE A 34 -10.67 0.33 -1.43
C PHE A 34 -10.58 1.31 -0.23
N GLU A 35 -11.64 1.42 0.56
CA GLU A 35 -11.70 2.36 1.68
C GLU A 35 -10.70 1.99 2.78
N SER A 36 -10.58 0.70 3.11
CA SER A 36 -9.62 0.19 4.08
C SER A 36 -8.19 0.33 3.57
N THR A 37 -7.96 0.14 2.26
CA THR A 37 -6.65 0.40 1.63
C THR A 37 -6.29 1.88 1.73
N SER A 38 -7.22 2.79 1.42
CA SER A 38 -7.00 4.24 1.51
C SER A 38 -6.70 4.68 2.95
N ARG A 39 -7.44 4.18 3.94
CA ARG A 39 -7.16 4.43 5.36
C ARG A 39 -5.77 3.92 5.74
N ALA A 40 -5.41 2.71 5.30
CA ALA A 40 -4.10 2.14 5.57
C ALA A 40 -2.95 3.00 5.00
N THR A 41 -3.13 3.57 3.80
CA THR A 41 -2.16 4.50 3.21
C THR A 41 -2.01 5.78 4.04
N THR A 42 -3.11 6.38 4.47
CA THR A 42 -3.09 7.59 5.31
C THR A 42 -2.37 7.34 6.63
N GLU A 43 -2.67 6.22 7.30
CA GLU A 43 -2.02 5.85 8.57
C GLU A 43 -0.52 5.55 8.38
N LEU A 44 -0.12 4.88 7.29
CA LEU A 44 1.29 4.68 6.96
C LEU A 44 2.02 6.02 6.77
N ASN A 45 1.43 6.94 6.02
CA ASN A 45 2.02 8.26 5.78
C ASN A 45 2.24 9.03 7.09
N PHE A 46 1.28 8.96 8.01
CA PHE A 46 1.43 9.56 9.33
C PHE A 46 2.60 8.94 10.12
N LEU A 47 2.69 7.60 10.16
CA LEU A 47 3.80 6.91 10.83
C LEU A 47 5.17 7.27 10.23
N PHE A 48 5.25 7.40 8.90
CA PHE A 48 6.49 7.83 8.23
C PHE A 48 6.86 9.27 8.59
N GLN A 49 5.89 10.18 8.68
CA GLN A 49 6.13 11.56 9.10
C GLN A 49 6.63 11.63 10.55
N GLU A 50 6.05 10.83 11.46
CA GLU A 50 6.52 10.75 12.86
C GLU A 50 7.98 10.27 12.95
N ILE A 51 8.32 9.23 12.19
CA ILE A 51 9.69 8.69 12.12
C ILE A 51 10.63 9.75 11.53
N GLN A 52 10.26 10.39 10.41
CA GLN A 52 11.08 11.38 9.75
C GLN A 52 11.36 12.59 10.66
N ALA A 53 10.36 13.06 11.41
CA ALA A 53 10.53 14.15 12.37
C ALA A 53 11.52 13.77 13.49
N THR A 54 11.41 12.54 14.01
CA THR A 54 12.29 12.03 15.06
C THR A 54 13.72 11.85 14.54
N ASP A 55 13.87 11.36 13.31
CA ASP A 55 15.16 11.19 12.65
C ASP A 55 15.85 12.53 12.38
N GLN A 56 15.10 13.56 11.98
CA GLN A 56 15.63 14.92 11.84
C GLN A 56 16.12 15.48 13.18
N GLN A 57 15.40 15.23 14.28
CA GLN A 57 15.83 15.63 15.62
C GLN A 57 17.08 14.87 16.07
N LEU A 58 17.15 13.57 15.79
CA LEU A 58 18.35 12.77 16.02
C LEU A 58 19.54 13.36 15.27
N LEU A 59 19.41 13.58 13.95
CA LEU A 59 20.47 14.15 13.10
C LEU A 59 20.93 15.53 13.56
N ALA A 60 20.01 16.39 14.00
CA ALA A 60 20.33 17.72 14.52
C ALA A 60 21.03 17.68 15.90
N GLY A 61 20.80 16.61 16.68
CA GLY A 61 21.42 16.36 17.98
C GLY A 61 22.76 15.61 17.92
N LEU A 62 23.23 15.21 16.73
CA LEU A 62 24.51 14.52 16.53
C LEU A 62 25.70 15.49 16.68
N GLY A 63 26.04 15.84 17.92
CA GLY A 63 27.42 16.21 18.27
C GLY A 63 28.36 14.98 18.18
N PRO A 64 29.61 15.06 18.66
CA PRO A 64 30.47 13.88 18.79
C PRO A 64 29.76 12.86 19.69
N MET A 65 29.14 11.85 19.05
CA MET A 65 28.35 10.85 19.74
C MET A 65 29.26 9.98 20.58
N ASP A 66 28.97 9.92 21.87
CA ASP A 66 29.40 8.81 22.71
C ASP A 66 28.55 7.58 22.35
N THR A 67 28.86 7.01 21.18
CA THR A 67 28.11 5.95 20.50
C THR A 67 28.09 4.66 21.33
N ASP A 68 29.12 4.45 22.14
CA ASP A 68 29.28 3.28 23.00
C ASP A 68 28.18 3.18 24.06
N ASN A 69 27.65 4.32 24.53
CA ASN A 69 26.58 4.36 25.55
C ASN A 69 25.17 4.07 24.99
N TYR A 70 25.01 4.02 23.66
CA TYR A 70 23.72 3.85 22.98
C TYR A 70 23.75 2.79 21.88
N ILE A 71 24.80 1.98 21.84
CA ILE A 71 25.05 1.02 20.75
C ILE A 71 23.91 0.01 20.61
N ASP A 72 23.28 -0.38 21.73
CA ASP A 72 22.16 -1.30 21.77
C ASP A 72 20.91 -0.75 21.05
N LEU A 73 20.58 0.52 21.27
CA LEU A 73 19.45 1.20 20.63
C LEU A 73 19.72 1.45 19.15
N ILE A 74 20.96 1.81 18.79
CA ILE A 74 21.39 1.99 17.40
C ILE A 74 21.32 0.67 16.64
N GLU A 75 21.85 -0.41 17.19
CA GLU A 75 21.78 -1.75 16.59
C GLU A 75 20.34 -2.23 16.43
N GLN A 76 19.49 -2.01 17.45
CA GLN A 76 18.07 -2.34 17.36
C GLN A 76 17.38 -1.58 16.22
N ARG A 77 17.66 -0.28 16.09
CA ARG A 77 17.10 0.56 15.03
C ARG A 77 17.57 0.10 13.65
N VAL A 78 18.85 -0.22 13.48
CA VAL A 78 19.40 -0.77 12.23
C VAL A 78 18.74 -2.11 11.89
N LYS A 79 18.58 -3.00 12.87
CA LYS A 79 17.92 -4.32 12.68
C LYS A 79 16.47 -4.16 12.26
N LEU A 80 15.73 -3.23 12.88
CA LEU A 80 14.35 -2.92 12.51
C LEU A 80 14.27 -2.32 11.11
N GLY A 81 15.17 -1.39 10.76
CA GLY A 81 15.27 -0.82 9.41
C GLY A 81 15.47 -1.89 8.35
N LYS A 82 16.42 -2.81 8.55
CA LYS A 82 16.61 -3.96 7.65
C LYS A 82 15.35 -4.82 7.52
N SER A 83 14.71 -5.16 8.64
CA SER A 83 13.48 -5.95 8.60
C SER A 83 12.32 -5.25 7.87
N LEU A 84 12.24 -3.91 7.95
CA LEU A 84 11.22 -3.13 7.23
C LEU A 84 11.47 -3.14 5.72
N VAL A 85 12.74 -3.03 5.30
CA VAL A 85 13.13 -3.18 3.89
C VAL A 85 12.77 -4.58 3.38
N ASP A 86 13.12 -5.63 4.11
CA ASP A 86 12.77 -7.01 3.74
C ASP A 86 11.25 -7.21 3.62
N GLN A 87 10.46 -6.58 4.50
CA GLN A 87 9.00 -6.63 4.43
C GLN A 87 8.46 -5.88 3.21
N TYR A 88 9.02 -4.72 2.90
CA TYR A 88 8.66 -3.95 1.72
C TYR A 88 8.90 -4.75 0.43
N GLU A 89 10.05 -5.41 0.31
CA GLU A 89 10.38 -6.26 -0.83
C GLU A 89 9.41 -7.45 -0.99
N LYS A 90 8.89 -7.99 0.13
CA LYS A 90 7.90 -9.09 0.12
C LYS A 90 6.48 -8.63 -0.25
N ILE A 91 6.08 -7.43 0.18
CA ILE A 91 4.72 -6.91 -0.02
C ILE A 91 4.53 -6.34 -1.43
N THR A 92 5.56 -5.68 -1.97
CA THR A 92 5.52 -5.04 -3.29
C THR A 92 4.99 -5.95 -4.41
N PRO A 93 5.48 -7.19 -4.60
CA PRO A 93 4.97 -8.07 -5.66
C PRO A 93 3.51 -8.50 -5.42
N LYS A 94 3.05 -8.60 -4.17
CA LYS A 94 1.65 -8.92 -3.85
C LYS A 94 0.71 -7.78 -4.26
N LEU A 95 1.13 -6.53 -4.01
CA LEU A 95 0.41 -5.35 -4.45
C LEU A 95 0.33 -5.25 -5.98
N GLN A 96 1.45 -5.47 -6.67
CA GLN A 96 1.49 -5.48 -8.14
C GLN A 96 0.54 -6.53 -8.72
N THR A 97 0.53 -7.74 -8.16
CA THR A 97 -0.36 -8.82 -8.58
C THR A 97 -1.84 -8.42 -8.46
N ARG A 98 -2.22 -7.75 -7.36
CA ARG A 98 -3.59 -7.24 -7.16
C ARG A 98 -3.96 -6.16 -8.16
N LEU A 99 -3.08 -5.20 -8.43
CA LEU A 99 -3.32 -4.16 -9.43
C LEU A 99 -3.51 -4.74 -10.83
N VAL A 100 -2.74 -5.76 -11.19
CA VAL A 100 -2.92 -6.50 -12.45
C VAL A 100 -4.29 -7.20 -12.48
N GLY A 101 -4.72 -7.79 -11.37
CA GLY A 101 -6.06 -8.38 -11.22
C GLY A 101 -7.18 -7.36 -11.44
N TYR A 102 -7.12 -6.20 -10.78
CA TYR A 102 -8.10 -5.13 -10.97
C TYR A 102 -8.11 -4.61 -12.41
N LYS A 103 -6.94 -4.45 -13.03
CA LYS A 103 -6.84 -4.08 -14.45
C LYS A 103 -7.53 -5.11 -15.35
N ALA A 104 -7.34 -6.42 -15.09
CA ALA A 104 -8.00 -7.48 -15.86
C ALA A 104 -9.52 -7.44 -15.71
N GLU A 105 -10.04 -7.24 -14.50
CA GLU A 105 -11.49 -7.09 -14.25
C GLU A 105 -12.07 -5.87 -14.96
N LEU A 106 -11.40 -4.72 -14.91
CA LEU A 106 -11.82 -3.52 -15.65
C LEU A 106 -11.84 -3.74 -17.17
N LEU A 107 -10.86 -4.49 -17.71
CA LEU A 107 -10.84 -4.85 -19.13
C LEU A 107 -12.01 -5.77 -19.50
N LYS A 108 -12.34 -6.76 -18.67
CA LYS A 108 -13.53 -7.61 -18.87
C LYS A 108 -14.81 -6.79 -18.87
N ILE A 109 -14.99 -5.88 -17.91
CA ILE A 109 -16.14 -4.97 -17.86
C ILE A 109 -16.22 -4.13 -19.14
N ARG A 110 -15.11 -3.53 -19.57
CA ARG A 110 -15.05 -2.75 -20.81
C ARG A 110 -15.44 -3.59 -22.04
N HIS A 111 -14.91 -4.81 -22.16
CA HIS A 111 -15.26 -5.71 -23.27
C HIS A 111 -16.71 -6.19 -23.18
N GLY A 112 -17.24 -6.45 -21.99
CA GLY A 112 -18.66 -6.75 -21.75
C GLY A 112 -19.57 -5.59 -22.17
N LEU A 113 -19.21 -4.35 -21.83
CA LEU A 113 -19.93 -3.15 -22.25
C LEU A 113 -19.85 -2.93 -23.77
N GLN A 114 -18.69 -3.19 -24.39
CA GLN A 114 -18.52 -3.09 -25.85
C GLN A 114 -19.31 -4.16 -26.59
N THR A 115 -19.33 -5.40 -26.10
CA THR A 115 -20.11 -6.48 -26.69
C THR A 115 -21.61 -6.23 -26.54
N MET A 116 -22.10 -5.80 -25.36
CA MET A 116 -23.50 -5.40 -25.17
C MET A 116 -23.88 -4.11 -25.93
N GLY A 117 -22.98 -3.15 -26.09
CA GLY A 117 -23.19 -1.96 -26.92
C GLY A 117 -23.21 -2.25 -28.43
N GLY A 118 -22.56 -3.35 -28.85
CA GLY A 118 -22.69 -3.92 -30.19
C GLY A 118 -24.03 -4.63 -30.44
N TYR A 119 -24.75 -5.00 -29.38
CA TYR A 119 -26.16 -5.42 -29.43
C TYR A 119 -27.12 -4.23 -29.28
N SER A 120 -26.78 -3.06 -29.84
CA SER A 120 -27.81 -2.08 -30.13
C SER A 120 -28.72 -2.68 -31.21
N ALA A 121 -29.97 -2.89 -30.81
CA ALA A 121 -30.98 -3.56 -31.59
C ALA A 121 -31.08 -2.94 -33.00
N GLN A 122 -30.67 -3.68 -34.02
CA GLN A 122 -31.17 -3.45 -35.36
C GLN A 122 -32.68 -3.76 -35.33
N SER A 123 -33.49 -2.76 -34.99
CA SER A 123 -34.91 -2.74 -35.32
C SER A 123 -35.02 -2.55 -36.83
N SER A 124 -34.68 -3.58 -37.60
CA SER A 124 -35.05 -3.64 -39.01
C SER A 124 -36.57 -3.77 -39.07
N ARG A 125 -37.25 -2.64 -39.26
CA ARG A 125 -38.59 -2.60 -39.86
C ARG A 125 -38.48 -3.22 -41.25
N ALA A 126 -38.67 -4.52 -41.35
CA ALA A 126 -38.95 -5.21 -42.60
C ALA A 126 -40.29 -5.91 -42.45
N GLY A 127 -41.36 -5.14 -42.58
CA GLY A 127 -42.64 -5.68 -43.01
C GLY A 127 -42.47 -6.18 -44.45
N GLY A 128 -42.00 -7.42 -44.58
CA GLY A 128 -42.02 -8.16 -45.83
C GLY A 128 -43.30 -9.00 -45.83
N ILE A 129 -44.27 -8.61 -46.66
CA ILE A 129 -45.41 -9.46 -46.99
C ILE A 129 -44.83 -10.77 -47.55
N ILE A 130 -45.06 -11.89 -46.87
CA ILE A 130 -44.82 -13.21 -47.44
C ILE A 130 -45.96 -13.43 -48.43
N ASN A 131 -45.69 -13.24 -49.72
CA ASN A 131 -46.64 -13.55 -50.78
C ASN A 131 -46.59 -15.06 -51.01
N THR A 132 -47.47 -15.82 -50.35
CA THR A 132 -47.71 -17.23 -50.64
C THR A 132 -48.78 -17.32 -51.73
N SER A 133 -48.35 -17.39 -52.99
CA SER A 133 -49.21 -17.79 -54.10
C SER A 133 -48.51 -18.94 -54.83
N ASN A 134 -49.15 -20.11 -54.79
CA ASN A 134 -48.90 -21.25 -55.68
C ASN A 134 -49.32 -20.92 -57.12
#